data_AF-A0A366KFL7-F1
#
_entry.id   AF-A0A366KFL7-F1
#
_cell.length_a   1.000
_cell.length_b   1.000
_cell.length_c   1.000
_cell.angle_alpha   90.00
_cell.angle_beta   90.00
_cell.angle_gamma   90.00
#
_symmetry.space_group_name_H-M   'P 1'
#
loop_
_entity.id
_entity.type
_entity.pdbx_description
1 polymer ?
#
loop_
_entity_poly.entity_id
_entity_poly.type
_entity_poly.pdbx_seq_one_letter_code
_entity_poly.pdbx_strand_id
1 'polypeptide(L)'
;MCIGAPRGPLCKEHRHQLARTLHELRLSMYELKDAADRKVRLGRRGGGARPAFAPTPMDLSAADLYDQVEDIIQDVAGDIGLWGGRAPQVLRKLTARIGRLYDAPNSGRDYRELADALRRVGERVSAPGERVVYGRCLNPMCKTVLSGPPDGLAATCPECGSTWTVKALTEARVDTLRGQTITCTPKAAGQWLEWKTGKRVTRNRVDMWLRRGRLPSAQRTDGPGRWTFDTGELLECLGA
;
A
#
# COMPACT_ATOMS: atom_id res chain seq x y z
N MET A 1 -11.61 15.39 -29.23
CA MET A 1 -12.20 14.04 -29.29
C MET A 1 -11.27 13.05 -28.62
N CYS A 2 -11.79 12.21 -27.72
CA CYS A 2 -11.10 11.04 -27.18
C CYS A 2 -12.03 9.83 -27.38
N ILE A 3 -11.76 9.06 -28.43
CA ILE A 3 -12.17 7.67 -28.58
C ILE A 3 -10.94 6.97 -29.18
N GLY A 4 -10.30 6.09 -28.41
CA GLY A 4 -9.01 5.48 -28.75
C GLY A 4 -7.82 6.42 -28.46
N ALA A 5 -6.93 6.00 -27.56
CA ALA A 5 -5.83 6.80 -27.03
C ALA A 5 -5.02 7.55 -28.12
N PRO A 6 -4.75 8.85 -27.96
CA PRO A 6 -4.19 9.66 -29.02
C PRO A 6 -2.75 9.25 -29.34
N ARG A 7 -2.37 9.25 -30.63
CA ARG A 7 -0.96 9.24 -31.07
C ARG A 7 -0.32 10.65 -30.92
N GLY A 8 -0.71 11.39 -29.87
CA GLY A 8 -0.41 12.81 -29.73
C GLY A 8 -0.71 13.34 -28.33
N PRO A 9 -0.58 14.67 -28.11
CA PRO A 9 -0.56 15.29 -26.78
C PRO A 9 -1.81 14.94 -25.97
N LEU A 10 -1.59 14.58 -24.70
CA LEU A 10 -2.64 14.14 -23.81
C LEU A 10 -3.65 15.25 -23.52
N CYS A 11 -4.94 14.90 -23.52
CA CYS A 11 -5.98 15.79 -23.02
C CYS A 11 -5.87 15.96 -21.50
N LYS A 12 -6.55 16.98 -20.94
CA LYS A 12 -6.51 17.29 -19.50
C LYS A 12 -6.79 16.08 -18.60
N GLU A 13 -7.73 15.23 -18.99
CA GLU A 13 -8.08 14.02 -18.23
C GLU A 13 -6.95 12.98 -18.26
N HIS A 14 -6.44 12.65 -19.44
CA HIS A 14 -5.33 11.70 -19.56
C HIS A 14 -4.03 12.22 -18.91
N ARG A 15 -3.84 13.55 -18.80
CA ARG A 15 -2.74 14.13 -18.01
C ARG A 15 -2.89 13.81 -16.52
N HIS A 16 -4.08 13.97 -15.94
CA HIS A 16 -4.33 13.59 -14.55
C HIS A 16 -4.19 12.08 -14.34
N GLN A 17 -4.72 11.27 -15.26
CA GLN A 17 -4.62 9.82 -15.20
C GLN A 17 -3.16 9.37 -15.27
N LEU A 18 -2.35 9.94 -16.17
CA LEU A 18 -0.92 9.64 -16.27
C LEU A 18 -0.16 9.98 -14.99
N ALA A 19 -0.42 11.13 -14.37
CA ALA A 19 0.19 11.48 -13.08
C ALA A 19 -0.13 10.46 -11.99
N ARG A 20 -1.39 10.01 -11.96
CA ARG A 20 -1.85 8.96 -11.06
C ARG A 20 -1.19 7.61 -11.38
N THR A 21 -1.15 7.21 -12.65
CA THR A 21 -0.53 5.97 -13.12
C THR A 21 0.95 5.92 -12.73
N LEU A 22 1.72 7.00 -12.95
CA LEU A 22 3.12 7.06 -12.54
C LEU A 22 3.30 6.88 -11.02
N HIS A 23 2.42 7.50 -10.22
CA HIS A 23 2.45 7.37 -8.78
C HIS A 23 2.12 5.95 -8.32
N GLU A 24 1.02 5.38 -8.82
CA GLU A 24 0.54 4.03 -8.46
C GLU A 24 1.51 2.96 -8.95
N LEU A 25 2.05 3.08 -10.16
CA LEU A 25 3.04 2.16 -10.72
C LEU A 25 4.31 2.17 -9.88
N ARG A 26 4.74 3.34 -9.41
CA ARG A 26 5.92 3.45 -8.55
C ARG A 26 5.75 2.69 -7.24
N LEU A 27 4.58 2.78 -6.61
CA LEU A 27 4.27 2.00 -5.41
C LEU A 27 4.19 0.51 -5.73
N SER A 28 3.48 0.15 -6.80
CA SER A 28 3.25 -1.24 -7.20
C SER A 28 4.53 -1.97 -7.62
N MET A 29 5.52 -1.26 -8.18
CA MET A 29 6.83 -1.81 -8.52
C MET A 29 7.63 -2.25 -7.29
N TYR A 30 7.48 -1.58 -6.15
CA TYR A 30 8.06 -2.05 -4.90
C TYR A 30 7.40 -3.35 -4.42
N GLU A 31 6.07 -3.42 -4.51
CA GLU A 31 5.30 -4.61 -4.11
C GLU A 31 5.62 -5.81 -5.02
N LEU A 32 5.79 -5.57 -6.32
CA LEU A 32 6.20 -6.60 -7.28
C LEU A 32 7.63 -7.10 -7.01
N LYS A 33 8.55 -6.21 -6.61
CA LYS A 33 9.90 -6.61 -6.23
C LYS A 33 9.89 -7.48 -4.97
N ASP A 34 9.07 -7.15 -3.98
CA ASP A 34 8.93 -7.96 -2.77
C ASP A 34 8.31 -9.34 -3.06
N ALA A 35 7.40 -9.41 -4.04
CA ALA A 35 6.87 -10.67 -4.55
C ALA A 35 7.94 -11.51 -5.27
N ALA A 36 8.74 -10.89 -6.14
CA ALA A 36 9.85 -11.52 -6.87
C ALA A 36 10.91 -12.10 -5.91
N ASP A 37 11.28 -11.33 -4.89
CA ASP A 37 12.23 -11.74 -3.85
C ASP A 37 11.63 -12.78 -2.87
N ARG A 38 10.36 -13.22 -3.04
CA ARG A 38 9.56 -14.05 -2.11
C ARG A 38 9.58 -13.58 -0.64
N LYS A 39 9.85 -12.28 -0.41
CA LYS A 39 9.71 -11.64 0.91
C LYS A 39 8.25 -11.60 1.36
N VAL A 40 7.32 -11.67 0.40
CA VAL A 40 5.87 -11.79 0.61
C VAL A 40 5.39 -13.12 0.01
N ARG A 41 4.74 -13.97 0.80
CA ARG A 41 4.05 -15.16 0.30
C ARG A 41 2.73 -14.75 -0.33
N LEU A 42 2.71 -14.54 -1.63
CA LEU A 42 1.48 -14.37 -2.42
C LEU A 42 1.02 -15.76 -2.89
N GLY A 43 0.19 -16.43 -2.08
CA GLY A 43 -0.31 -17.76 -2.42
C GLY A 43 -1.34 -18.32 -1.44
N ARG A 44 -2.47 -18.74 -2.01
CA ARG A 44 -3.62 -19.37 -1.35
C ARG A 44 -3.20 -20.58 -0.50
N ARG A 45 -3.75 -20.70 0.72
CA ARG A 45 -3.84 -22.01 1.43
C ARG A 45 -4.84 -22.90 0.66
N GLY A 46 -4.38 -23.52 -0.41
CA GLY A 46 -5.05 -24.66 -1.03
C GLY A 46 -4.23 -25.91 -0.69
N GLY A 47 -4.87 -26.93 -0.11
CA GLY A 47 -4.26 -28.22 0.22
C GLY A 47 -3.85 -29.00 -1.04
N GLY A 48 -2.74 -28.60 -1.67
CA GLY A 48 -2.09 -29.32 -2.75
C GLY A 48 -0.83 -30.03 -2.25
N ALA A 49 -0.51 -31.16 -2.88
CA ALA A 49 0.64 -32.01 -2.56
C ALA A 49 1.96 -31.22 -2.42
N ARG A 50 2.77 -31.62 -1.44
CA ARG A 50 4.10 -31.02 -1.21
C ARG A 50 4.98 -31.25 -2.44
N PRO A 51 5.61 -30.20 -3.01
CA PRO A 51 6.56 -30.39 -4.11
C PRO A 51 7.78 -31.19 -3.63
N ALA A 52 8.29 -32.09 -4.49
CA ALA A 52 9.44 -32.97 -4.20
C ALA A 52 10.79 -32.23 -4.14
N PHE A 53 10.84 -30.98 -4.61
CA PHE A 53 12.01 -30.13 -4.61
C PHE A 53 11.75 -28.86 -3.80
N ALA A 54 12.81 -28.35 -3.15
CA ALA A 54 12.77 -27.07 -2.47
C ALA A 54 12.33 -25.98 -3.47
N PRO A 55 11.33 -25.15 -3.16
CA PRO A 55 10.93 -24.06 -4.03
C PRO A 55 12.11 -23.13 -4.30
N THR A 56 12.26 -22.64 -5.54
CA THR A 56 13.31 -21.70 -5.91
C THR A 56 13.29 -20.46 -4.99
N PRO A 57 14.45 -19.87 -4.64
CA PRO A 57 14.53 -18.71 -3.75
C PRO A 57 13.72 -17.50 -4.23
N MET A 58 13.51 -17.39 -5.55
CA MET A 58 12.80 -16.29 -6.20
C MET A 58 11.53 -16.78 -6.91
N ASP A 59 10.55 -15.89 -7.02
CA ASP A 59 9.40 -16.04 -7.90
C ASP A 59 9.76 -15.49 -9.30
N LEU A 60 10.21 -16.40 -10.18
CA LEU A 60 10.70 -16.05 -11.51
C LEU A 60 9.64 -15.29 -12.33
N SER A 61 8.36 -15.65 -12.20
CA SER A 61 7.27 -14.95 -12.90
C SER A 61 7.11 -13.49 -12.45
N ALA A 62 7.30 -13.22 -11.16
CA ALA A 62 7.25 -11.84 -10.66
C ALA A 62 8.53 -11.06 -11.01
N ALA A 63 9.68 -11.71 -11.05
CA ALA A 63 10.94 -11.11 -11.51
C ALA A 63 10.86 -10.74 -13.00
N ASP A 64 10.40 -11.65 -13.85
CA ASP A 64 10.25 -11.41 -15.29
C ASP A 64 9.26 -10.26 -15.56
N LEU A 65 8.17 -10.17 -14.79
CA LEU A 65 7.22 -9.06 -14.90
C LEU A 65 7.85 -7.75 -14.44
N TYR A 66 8.67 -7.77 -13.39
CA TYR A 66 9.37 -6.58 -12.91
C TYR A 66 10.31 -6.05 -14.00
N ASP A 67 11.11 -6.92 -14.62
CA ASP A 67 12.06 -6.52 -15.66
C ASP A 67 11.34 -5.96 -16.90
N GLN A 68 10.26 -6.61 -17.35
CA GLN A 68 9.43 -6.10 -18.46
C GLN A 68 8.85 -4.71 -18.20
N VAL A 69 8.41 -4.45 -16.96
CA VAL A 69 7.86 -3.14 -16.60
C VAL A 69 8.98 -2.12 -16.41
N GLU A 70 10.15 -2.53 -15.92
CA GLU A 70 11.35 -1.69 -15.86
C GLU A 70 11.75 -1.24 -17.28
N ASP A 71 11.74 -2.12 -18.27
CA ASP A 71 12.02 -1.78 -19.68
C ASP A 71 11.03 -0.73 -20.22
N ILE A 72 9.73 -0.93 -20.03
CA ILE A 72 8.70 0.06 -20.43
C ILE A 72 8.96 1.43 -19.79
N ILE A 73 9.34 1.44 -18.51
CA ILE A 73 9.65 2.69 -17.78
C ILE A 73 10.91 3.35 -18.36
N GLN A 74 11.94 2.58 -18.74
CA GLN A 74 13.15 3.12 -19.36
C GLN A 74 12.87 3.66 -20.76
N ASP A 75 12.06 2.98 -21.57
CA ASP A 75 11.68 3.44 -22.90
C ASP A 75 10.97 4.80 -22.84
N VAL A 76 9.93 4.90 -21.99
CA VAL A 76 9.19 6.15 -21.78
C VAL A 76 10.09 7.26 -21.22
N ALA A 77 11.06 6.92 -20.37
CA ALA A 77 12.05 7.87 -19.89
C ALA A 77 12.98 8.35 -21.02
N GLY A 78 13.43 7.43 -21.88
CA GLY A 78 14.27 7.70 -23.03
C GLY A 78 13.62 8.67 -24.01
N ASP A 79 12.30 8.54 -24.21
CA ASP A 79 11.52 9.42 -25.10
C ASP A 79 11.53 10.90 -24.69
N ILE A 80 11.78 11.19 -23.40
CA ILE A 80 11.96 12.56 -22.89
C ILE A 80 13.41 12.86 -22.47
N GLY A 81 14.36 12.03 -22.91
CA GLY A 81 15.80 12.19 -22.68
C GLY A 81 16.26 11.89 -21.25
N LEU A 82 15.53 11.05 -20.52
CA LEU A 82 15.90 10.59 -19.18
C LEU A 82 16.52 9.20 -19.23
N TRP A 83 17.69 9.06 -18.61
CA TRP A 83 18.40 7.80 -18.55
C TRP A 83 18.85 7.47 -17.14
N GLY A 84 18.97 6.16 -16.88
CA GLY A 84 19.65 5.61 -15.71
C GLY A 84 18.86 5.63 -14.41
N GLY A 85 19.13 4.60 -13.61
CA GLY A 85 18.47 4.34 -12.33
C GLY A 85 17.47 3.19 -12.43
N ARG A 86 17.07 2.67 -11.27
CA ARG A 86 16.05 1.62 -11.17
C ARG A 86 14.66 2.18 -11.42
N ALA A 87 13.72 1.35 -11.86
CA ALA A 87 12.34 1.72 -12.19
C ALA A 87 11.70 2.73 -11.21
N PRO A 88 11.73 2.55 -9.88
CA PRO A 88 11.13 3.53 -8.97
C PRO A 88 11.81 4.92 -8.96
N GLN A 89 13.13 4.95 -9.18
CA GLN A 89 13.89 6.20 -9.28
C GLN A 89 13.56 6.93 -10.59
N VAL A 90 13.42 6.18 -11.68
CA VAL A 90 13.03 6.71 -13.00
C VAL A 90 11.60 7.24 -12.95
N LEU A 91 10.65 6.51 -12.35
CA LEU A 91 9.29 6.98 -12.13
C LEU A 91 9.23 8.28 -11.32
N ARG A 92 10.05 8.42 -10.28
CA ARG A 92 10.17 9.68 -9.53
C ARG A 92 10.68 10.83 -10.41
N LYS A 93 11.69 10.57 -11.26
CA LYS A 93 12.22 11.55 -12.23
C LYS A 93 11.18 11.92 -13.29
N LEU A 94 10.37 10.97 -13.74
CA LEU A 94 9.25 11.16 -14.67
C LEU A 94 8.18 12.06 -14.04
N THR A 95 7.75 11.78 -12.81
CA THR A 95 6.79 12.62 -12.08
C THR A 95 7.30 14.06 -11.92
N ALA A 96 8.58 14.25 -11.62
CA ALA A 96 9.18 15.59 -11.50
C ALA A 96 9.25 16.37 -12.82
N ARG A 97 9.21 15.68 -13.97
CA ARG A 97 9.30 16.27 -15.31
C ARG A 97 8.05 16.00 -16.15
N ILE A 98 6.93 15.79 -15.49
CA ILE A 98 5.70 15.29 -16.12
C ILE A 98 5.18 16.21 -17.24
N GLY A 99 5.48 17.50 -17.19
CA GLY A 99 5.16 18.43 -18.29
C GLY A 99 5.80 18.03 -19.62
N ARG A 100 7.06 17.57 -19.62
CA ARG A 100 7.73 17.07 -20.83
C ARG A 100 7.07 15.81 -21.38
N LEU A 101 6.54 14.98 -20.49
CA LEU A 101 5.83 13.77 -20.84
C LEU A 101 4.45 14.07 -21.44
N TYR A 102 3.77 15.13 -20.99
CA TYR A 102 2.48 15.55 -21.56
C TYR A 102 2.58 16.07 -22.99
N ASP A 103 3.69 16.74 -23.28
CA ASP A 103 3.93 17.41 -24.56
C ASP A 103 4.77 16.56 -25.52
N ALA A 104 5.21 15.37 -25.08
CA ALA A 104 5.93 14.42 -25.91
C ALA A 104 5.05 13.94 -27.09
N PRO A 105 5.63 13.81 -28.31
CA PRO A 105 4.87 13.35 -29.49
C PRO A 105 4.18 12.00 -29.30
N ASN A 106 4.77 11.14 -28.49
CA ASN A 106 4.34 9.79 -28.15
C ASN A 106 3.58 9.68 -26.81
N SER A 107 3.26 10.80 -26.16
CA SER A 107 2.64 10.82 -24.83
C SER A 107 1.41 9.92 -24.63
N GLY A 108 0.58 9.71 -25.66
CA GLY A 108 -0.53 8.77 -25.59
C GLY A 108 -0.19 7.29 -25.85
N ARG A 109 0.96 6.99 -26.48
CA ARG A 109 1.57 5.64 -26.46
C ARG A 109 2.09 5.37 -25.05
N ASP A 110 2.89 6.28 -24.52
CA ASP A 110 3.55 6.14 -23.21
C ASP A 110 2.53 5.95 -22.09
N TYR A 111 1.44 6.74 -22.12
CA TYR A 111 0.33 6.58 -21.19
C TYR A 111 -0.27 5.17 -21.24
N ARG A 112 -0.51 4.62 -22.45
CA ARG A 112 -1.09 3.27 -22.59
C ARG A 112 -0.15 2.19 -22.07
N GLU A 113 1.13 2.29 -22.41
CA GLU A 113 2.12 1.30 -21.97
C GLU A 113 2.27 1.32 -20.44
N LEU A 114 2.30 2.51 -19.83
CA LEU A 114 2.34 2.67 -18.38
C LEU A 114 1.03 2.22 -17.70
N ALA A 115 -0.12 2.50 -18.29
CA ALA A 115 -1.42 2.09 -17.74
C ALA A 115 -1.63 0.58 -17.84
N ASP A 116 -1.23 -0.04 -18.95
CA ASP A 116 -1.26 -1.50 -19.10
C ASP A 116 -0.25 -2.18 -18.16
N ALA A 117 0.96 -1.62 -18.03
CA ALA A 117 1.93 -2.07 -17.04
C ALA A 117 1.33 -2.03 -15.63
N LEU A 118 0.71 -0.91 -15.23
CA LEU A 118 0.05 -0.79 -13.93
C LEU A 118 -1.08 -1.83 -13.75
N ARG A 119 -1.89 -2.08 -14.78
CA ARG A 119 -2.92 -3.12 -14.73
C ARG A 119 -2.31 -4.50 -14.50
N ARG A 120 -1.29 -4.88 -15.27
CA ARG A 120 -0.59 -6.18 -15.17
C ARG A 120 0.09 -6.37 -13.81
N VAL A 121 0.75 -5.34 -13.30
CA VAL A 121 1.33 -5.34 -11.95
C VAL A 121 0.23 -5.45 -10.91
N GLY A 122 -0.85 -4.67 -11.06
CA GLY A 122 -2.03 -4.71 -10.21
C GLY A 122 -2.63 -6.10 -10.12
N GLU A 123 -2.84 -6.79 -11.25
CA GLU A 123 -3.33 -8.18 -11.29
C GLU A 123 -2.39 -9.16 -10.56
N ARG A 124 -1.07 -8.98 -10.73
CA ARG A 124 -0.06 -9.86 -10.11
C ARG A 124 0.06 -9.65 -8.61
N VAL A 125 -0.06 -8.41 -8.16
CA VAL A 125 0.06 -8.02 -6.75
C VAL A 125 -1.27 -8.14 -6.00
N SER A 126 -2.41 -8.03 -6.69
CA SER A 126 -3.77 -8.13 -6.11
C SER A 126 -4.27 -9.56 -5.90
N ALA A 127 -3.39 -10.55 -5.71
CA ALA A 127 -3.82 -11.85 -5.23
C ALA A 127 -4.50 -11.69 -3.85
N PRO A 128 -5.65 -12.33 -3.58
CA PRO A 128 -6.47 -12.06 -2.40
C PRO A 128 -5.76 -12.52 -1.12
N GLY A 129 -5.12 -11.56 -0.45
CA GLY A 129 -4.55 -11.63 0.87
C GLY A 129 -4.42 -10.20 1.40
N GLU A 130 -5.28 -9.84 2.34
CA GLU A 130 -5.45 -8.50 2.92
C GLU A 130 -4.10 -7.85 3.31
N ARG A 131 -3.60 -6.92 2.50
CA ARG A 131 -2.49 -6.04 2.92
C ARG A 131 -3.01 -5.10 4.00
N VAL A 132 -2.33 -5.05 5.14
CA VAL A 132 -2.64 -4.12 6.23
C VAL A 132 -1.63 -2.99 6.23
N VAL A 133 -2.10 -1.80 6.60
CA VAL A 133 -1.22 -0.64 6.82
C VAL A 133 -0.49 -0.84 8.14
N TYR A 134 0.84 -0.84 8.13
CA TYR A 134 1.64 -0.92 9.35
C TYR A 134 1.75 0.45 10.03
N GLY A 135 2.12 1.49 9.27
CA GLY A 135 2.37 2.81 9.81
C GLY A 135 3.10 3.71 8.81
N ARG A 136 3.61 4.86 9.26
CA ARG A 136 4.49 5.70 8.45
C ARG A 136 5.94 5.32 8.72
N CYS A 137 6.81 5.47 7.73
CA CYS A 137 8.24 5.36 7.90
C CYS A 137 8.71 6.30 9.02
N LEU A 138 9.57 5.79 9.91
CA LEU A 138 10.06 6.50 11.09
C LEU A 138 11.23 7.44 10.80
N ASN A 139 11.76 7.41 9.59
CA ASN A 139 12.76 8.37 9.15
C ASN A 139 12.12 9.78 9.10
N PRO A 140 12.64 10.79 9.83
CA PRO A 140 12.07 12.14 9.87
C PRO A 140 11.92 12.81 8.49
N MET A 141 12.81 12.46 7.55
CA MET A 141 12.82 12.98 6.18
C MET A 141 11.92 12.17 5.22
N CYS A 142 11.36 11.06 5.68
CA CYS A 142 10.54 10.17 4.85
C CYS A 142 9.28 9.72 5.62
N LYS A 143 8.13 10.30 5.26
CA LYS A 143 6.83 10.04 5.92
C LYS A 143 5.94 9.06 5.16
N THR A 144 6.53 8.23 4.31
CA THR A 144 5.83 7.30 3.42
C THR A 144 5.07 6.25 4.22
N VAL A 145 3.86 5.94 3.80
CA VAL A 145 3.03 4.90 4.41
C VAL A 145 3.58 3.54 4.02
N LEU A 146 3.79 2.67 5.00
CA LEU A 146 4.26 1.29 4.84
C LEU A 146 3.08 0.33 5.06
N SER A 147 2.93 -0.61 4.14
CA SER A 147 1.91 -1.66 4.17
C SER A 147 2.53 -3.00 3.81
N GLY A 148 1.86 -4.08 4.20
CA GLY A 148 2.32 -5.44 3.90
C GLY A 148 1.39 -6.52 4.44
N PRO A 149 1.80 -7.79 4.42
CA PRO A 149 1.00 -8.89 4.96
C PRO A 149 0.70 -8.71 6.46
N PRO A 150 -0.46 -9.20 6.97
CA PRO A 150 -0.84 -9.01 8.37
C PRO A 150 0.15 -9.61 9.37
N ASP A 151 0.89 -10.65 8.95
CA ASP A 151 1.89 -11.35 9.75
C ASP A 151 3.34 -10.94 9.41
N GLY A 152 3.53 -9.78 8.79
CA GLY A 152 4.87 -9.28 8.45
C GLY A 152 5.69 -8.92 9.70
N LEU A 153 6.98 -9.28 9.70
CA LEU A 153 7.90 -9.00 10.82
C LEU A 153 8.64 -7.67 10.66
N ALA A 154 8.97 -7.31 9.41
CA ALA A 154 9.66 -6.07 9.08
C ALA A 154 9.15 -5.51 7.74
N ALA A 155 9.25 -4.20 7.59
CA ALA A 155 8.94 -3.49 6.37
C ALA A 155 10.13 -2.58 6.00
N THR A 156 10.56 -2.67 4.75
CA THR A 156 11.60 -1.77 4.22
C THR A 156 10.91 -0.58 3.57
N CYS A 157 11.32 0.64 3.94
CA CYS A 157 10.79 1.83 3.32
C CYS A 157 11.27 1.93 1.88
N PRO A 158 10.35 1.99 0.90
CA PRO A 158 10.72 2.03 -0.51
C PRO A 158 11.44 3.33 -0.90
N GLU A 159 11.18 4.43 -0.19
CA GLU A 159 11.68 5.76 -0.55
C GLU A 159 13.08 6.07 0.00
N CYS A 160 13.35 5.65 1.23
CA CYS A 160 14.62 5.95 1.91
C CYS A 160 15.47 4.70 2.18
N GLY A 161 14.95 3.50 1.91
CA GLY A 161 15.65 2.22 2.14
C GLY A 161 15.76 1.80 3.61
N SER A 162 15.29 2.62 4.56
CA SER A 162 15.33 2.27 5.99
C SER A 162 14.41 1.09 6.29
N THR A 163 14.92 0.08 7.00
CA THR A 163 14.14 -1.09 7.42
C THR A 163 13.66 -0.91 8.85
N TRP A 164 12.37 -1.15 9.07
CA TRP A 164 11.73 -1.04 10.37
C TRP A 164 11.01 -2.34 10.71
N THR A 165 10.98 -2.72 11.99
CA THR A 165 10.09 -3.81 12.42
C THR A 165 8.64 -3.37 12.29
N VAL A 166 7.75 -4.29 11.90
CA VAL A 166 6.31 -4.00 11.82
C VAL A 166 5.75 -3.62 13.20
N LYS A 167 6.30 -4.22 14.25
CA LYS A 167 6.01 -3.85 15.64
C LYS A 167 6.29 -2.37 15.92
N ALA A 168 7.49 -1.87 15.63
CA ALA A 168 7.84 -0.47 15.83
C ALA A 168 6.98 0.50 15.01
N LEU A 169 6.63 0.12 13.77
CA LEU A 169 5.73 0.92 12.92
C LEU A 169 4.31 0.98 13.47
N THR A 170 3.83 -0.14 14.01
CA THR A 170 2.49 -0.27 14.60
C THR A 170 2.43 0.48 15.92
N GLU A 171 3.45 0.37 16.77
CA GLU A 171 3.59 1.10 18.03
C GLU A 171 3.63 2.61 17.78
N ALA A 172 4.49 3.10 16.88
CA ALA A 172 4.52 4.52 16.54
C ALA A 172 3.20 5.04 15.97
N ARG A 173 2.49 4.20 15.20
CA ARG A 173 1.13 4.52 14.70
C ARG A 173 0.14 4.61 15.85
N VAL A 174 0.18 3.67 16.79
CA VAL A 174 -0.67 3.66 17.99
C VAL A 174 -0.34 4.87 18.87
N ASP A 175 0.93 5.20 19.09
CA ASP A 175 1.36 6.39 19.84
C ASP A 175 0.87 7.70 19.22
N THR A 176 0.81 7.78 17.89
CA THR A 176 0.23 8.94 17.19
C THR A 176 -1.29 9.04 17.40
N LEU A 177 -1.96 7.91 17.67
CA LEU A 177 -3.40 7.82 17.89
C LEU A 177 -3.77 7.88 19.38
N ARG A 178 -2.84 7.58 20.28
CA ARG A 178 -2.98 7.80 21.72
C ARG A 178 -3.25 9.29 21.98
N GLY A 179 -4.31 9.57 22.73
CA GLY A 179 -4.81 10.93 22.97
C GLY A 179 -5.84 11.41 21.94
N GLN A 180 -6.09 10.68 20.84
CA GLN A 180 -7.24 10.94 19.97
C GLN A 180 -8.44 10.14 20.47
N THR A 181 -9.50 10.86 20.84
CA THR A 181 -10.73 10.24 21.35
C THR A 181 -11.83 10.20 20.29
N ILE A 182 -12.59 9.11 20.24
CA ILE A 182 -13.84 9.00 19.48
C ILE A 182 -15.02 8.82 20.44
N THR A 183 -16.08 9.60 20.25
CA THR A 183 -17.32 9.44 21.02
C THR A 183 -18.35 8.67 20.19
N CYS A 184 -18.61 7.42 20.54
CA CYS A 184 -19.52 6.56 19.78
C CYS A 184 -20.10 5.43 20.64
N THR A 185 -20.96 4.60 20.05
CA THR A 185 -21.45 3.39 20.73
C THR A 185 -20.43 2.24 20.59
N PRO A 186 -20.45 1.22 21.47
CA PRO A 186 -19.54 0.08 21.35
C PRO A 186 -19.63 -0.65 20.00
N LYS A 187 -20.81 -0.66 19.36
CA LYS A 187 -20.99 -1.19 18.00
C LYS A 187 -20.22 -0.35 16.97
N ALA A 188 -20.36 0.98 17.05
CA ALA A 188 -19.68 1.90 16.16
C ALA A 188 -18.16 1.90 16.37
N ALA A 189 -17.67 1.69 17.60
CA ALA A 189 -16.25 1.48 17.88
C ALA A 189 -15.70 0.23 17.18
N GLY A 190 -16.46 -0.88 17.20
CA GLY A 190 -16.11 -2.10 16.46
C GLY A 190 -16.07 -1.88 14.94
N GLN A 191 -17.04 -1.15 14.39
CA GLN A 191 -17.06 -0.78 12.97
C GLN A 191 -15.91 0.16 12.59
N TRP A 192 -15.56 1.10 13.47
CA TRP A 192 -14.42 1.98 13.29
C TRP A 192 -13.10 1.18 13.25
N LEU A 193 -12.93 0.20 14.16
CA LEU A 193 -11.78 -0.70 14.15
C LEU A 193 -11.71 -1.55 12.89
N GLU A 194 -12.85 -2.08 12.44
CA GLU A 194 -12.94 -2.85 11.19
C GLU A 194 -12.57 -1.99 9.98
N TRP A 195 -13.10 -0.77 9.87
CA TRP A 195 -12.72 0.16 8.80
C TRP A 195 -11.22 0.54 8.86
N LYS A 196 -10.65 0.68 10.06
CA LYS A 196 -9.25 1.09 10.24
C LYS A 196 -8.22 -0.03 10.08
N THR A 197 -8.60 -1.28 10.32
CA THR A 197 -7.66 -2.43 10.40
C THR A 197 -7.99 -3.57 9.44
N GLY A 198 -9.18 -3.57 8.84
CA GLY A 198 -9.72 -4.68 8.04
C GLY A 198 -10.19 -5.86 8.88
N LYS A 199 -9.89 -5.91 10.20
CA LYS A 199 -10.29 -7.01 11.07
C LYS A 199 -11.70 -6.77 11.62
N ARG A 200 -12.60 -7.73 11.40
CA ARG A 200 -13.97 -7.66 11.93
C ARG A 200 -13.98 -7.66 13.46
N VAL A 201 -14.57 -6.61 14.06
CA VAL A 201 -14.72 -6.47 15.52
C VAL A 201 -16.19 -6.33 15.88
N THR A 202 -16.72 -7.29 16.64
CA THR A 202 -18.12 -7.28 17.07
C THR A 202 -18.32 -6.38 18.29
N ARG A 203 -19.54 -5.86 18.44
CA ARG A 203 -19.95 -5.10 19.63
C ARG A 203 -19.62 -5.85 20.94
N ASN A 204 -19.93 -7.15 21.00
CA ASN A 204 -19.71 -7.97 22.18
C ASN A 204 -18.24 -8.01 22.60
N ARG A 205 -17.31 -7.94 21.63
CA ARG A 205 -15.86 -7.89 21.89
C ARG A 205 -15.47 -6.57 22.54
N VAL A 206 -16.04 -5.46 22.09
CA VAL A 206 -15.84 -4.13 22.70
C VAL A 206 -16.47 -4.06 24.10
N ASP A 207 -17.69 -4.56 24.26
CA ASP A 207 -18.37 -4.64 25.57
C ASP A 207 -17.58 -5.52 26.55
N MET A 208 -16.93 -6.59 26.07
CA MET A 208 -16.05 -7.44 26.87
C MET A 208 -14.77 -6.70 27.31
N TRP A 209 -14.18 -5.86 26.46
CA TRP A 209 -13.02 -5.04 26.84
C TRP A 209 -13.36 -4.01 27.92
N LEU A 210 -14.52 -3.35 27.78
CA LEU A 210 -15.07 -2.46 28.81
C LEU A 210 -15.26 -3.19 30.14
N ARG A 211 -15.93 -4.34 30.13
CA ARG A 211 -16.18 -5.15 31.35
C ARG A 211 -14.91 -5.65 32.02
N ARG A 212 -13.87 -5.95 31.24
CA ARG A 212 -12.57 -6.42 31.73
C ARG A 212 -11.61 -5.28 32.10
N GLY A 213 -12.04 -4.02 32.01
CA GLY A 213 -11.21 -2.87 32.34
C GLY A 213 -9.99 -2.69 31.42
N ARG A 214 -10.02 -3.24 30.19
CA ARG A 214 -8.92 -3.11 29.23
C ARG A 214 -8.86 -1.73 28.53
N LEU A 215 -9.87 -0.90 28.73
CA LEU A 215 -10.01 0.45 28.18
C LEU A 215 -10.11 1.47 29.34
N PRO A 216 -9.01 1.75 30.06
CA PRO A 216 -9.05 2.57 31.26
C PRO A 216 -9.46 4.03 31.01
N SER A 217 -9.23 4.55 29.80
CA SER A 217 -9.63 5.91 29.43
C SER A 217 -11.08 6.01 28.96
N ALA A 218 -11.83 4.89 28.91
CA ALA A 218 -13.20 4.89 28.42
C ALA A 218 -14.16 5.56 29.41
N GLN A 219 -14.80 6.65 28.99
CA GLN A 219 -15.76 7.40 29.80
C GLN A 219 -17.17 7.33 29.21
N ARG A 220 -18.18 7.16 30.06
CA ARG A 220 -19.59 7.29 29.64
C ARG A 220 -19.90 8.75 29.36
N THR A 221 -20.54 9.01 28.22
CA THR A 221 -21.03 10.35 27.86
C THR A 221 -22.54 10.44 28.17
N ASP A 222 -23.09 11.66 28.23
CA ASP A 222 -24.49 11.94 28.58
C ASP A 222 -25.54 11.34 27.60
N GLY A 223 -25.11 10.82 26.45
CA GLY A 223 -25.99 10.15 25.49
C GLY A 223 -26.22 8.66 25.78
N PRO A 224 -27.41 8.10 25.48
CA PRO A 224 -27.72 6.70 25.78
C PRO A 224 -26.73 5.73 25.13
N GLY A 225 -25.98 5.02 25.96
CA GLY A 225 -25.04 3.97 25.53
C GLY A 225 -23.82 4.47 24.75
N ARG A 226 -23.49 5.76 24.83
CA ARG A 226 -22.30 6.34 24.19
C ARG A 226 -21.13 6.40 25.16
N TRP A 227 -19.96 6.16 24.61
CA TRP A 227 -18.70 6.19 25.31
C TRP A 227 -17.70 7.01 24.51
N THR A 228 -16.85 7.73 25.23
CA THR A 228 -15.64 8.33 24.69
C THR A 228 -14.51 7.32 24.86
N PHE A 229 -13.95 6.86 23.74
CA PHE A 229 -12.87 5.89 23.70
C PHE A 229 -11.59 6.55 23.22
N ASP A 230 -10.45 6.20 23.83
CA ASP A 230 -9.14 6.46 23.23
C ASP A 230 -8.91 5.49 22.06
N THR A 231 -8.53 6.04 20.90
CA THR A 231 -8.35 5.24 19.69
C THR A 231 -7.10 4.36 19.71
N GLY A 232 -6.06 4.76 20.47
CA GLY A 232 -4.87 3.95 20.71
C GLY A 232 -5.20 2.71 21.54
N GLU A 233 -5.90 2.87 22.66
CA GLU A 233 -6.33 1.76 23.53
C GLU A 233 -7.21 0.73 22.81
N LEU A 234 -8.11 1.19 21.92
CA LEU A 234 -8.94 0.33 21.09
C LEU A 234 -8.10 -0.53 20.14
N LEU A 235 -7.05 0.03 19.55
CA LEU A 235 -6.13 -0.69 18.66
C LEU A 235 -5.26 -1.68 19.43
N GLU A 236 -4.80 -1.32 20.63
CA GLU A 236 -4.05 -2.22 21.51
C GLU A 236 -4.87 -3.42 21.95
N CYS A 237 -6.14 -3.20 22.33
CA CYS A 237 -7.06 -4.28 22.68
C CYS A 237 -7.35 -5.26 21.54
N LEU A 238 -7.21 -4.79 20.30
CA LEU A 238 -7.36 -5.63 19.11
C LEU A 238 -6.07 -6.41 18.79
N GLY A 239 -4.90 -5.81 19.06
CA GLY A 239 -3.58 -6.41 18.84
C GLY A 239 -3.12 -7.40 19.90
N ALA A 240 -3.71 -7.37 21.11
CA ALA A 240 -3.41 -8.24 22.25
C ALA A 240 -4.54 -9.23 22.56
#